data_AF-A0A3M1TKC5-F1
#
_entry.id   AF-A0A3M1TKC5-F1
#
_cell.length_a   1.000
_cell.length_b   1.000
_cell.length_c   1.000
_cell.angle_alpha   90.00
_cell.angle_beta   90.00
_cell.angle_gamma   90.00
#
_symmetry.space_group_name_H-M   'P 1'
#
loop_
_entity.id
_entity.type
_entity.pdbx_description
1 polymer ?
#
loop_
_entity_poly.entity_id
_entity_poly.type
_entity_poly.pdbx_seq_one_letter_code
_entity_poly.pdbx_strand_id
1 'polypeptide(L)'
;MTSWKNWALGATLGWLLSGCVTQDDINRAVSDELRFSGKLVGFALEQGLEAVDVRLALLKTFAGDPRRKQLEALLGTVAQLEARRDRLREAKRALVEENKKLRARYRPSDEQ
;
A
#
# COMPACT_ATOMS: atom_id res chain seq x y z
N MET A 1 35.21 -33.94 47.98
CA MET A 1 35.41 -33.59 46.55
C MET A 1 34.25 -34.18 45.76
N THR A 2 33.19 -33.41 45.54
CA THR A 2 32.00 -33.82 44.77
C THR A 2 31.72 -32.75 43.73
N SER A 3 32.23 -32.95 42.52
CA SER A 3 32.00 -32.08 41.36
C SER A 3 31.82 -32.98 40.16
N TRP A 4 30.75 -32.72 39.37
CA TRP A 4 30.59 -33.03 37.92
C TRP A 4 29.14 -33.28 37.47
N LYS A 5 28.13 -33.30 38.35
CA LYS A 5 26.74 -33.59 37.93
C LYS A 5 25.87 -32.41 37.45
N ASN A 6 26.36 -31.16 37.49
CA ASN A 6 25.51 -29.98 37.22
C ASN A 6 25.55 -29.44 35.78
N TRP A 7 26.30 -30.05 34.87
CA TRP A 7 26.44 -29.53 33.49
C TRP A 7 25.40 -30.06 32.48
N ALA A 8 24.55 -31.02 32.88
CA ALA A 8 23.54 -31.59 31.97
C ALA A 8 22.19 -30.86 31.97
N LEU A 9 21.91 -30.00 32.97
CA LEU A 9 20.61 -29.33 33.12
C LEU A 9 20.54 -27.93 32.48
N GLY A 10 21.68 -27.36 32.07
CA GLY A 10 21.73 -26.05 31.42
C GLY A 10 21.43 -26.07 29.92
N ALA A 11 21.63 -27.22 29.26
CA ALA A 11 21.54 -27.32 27.80
C ALA A 11 20.11 -27.61 27.29
N THR A 12 19.20 -28.12 28.13
CA THR A 12 17.83 -28.47 27.73
C THR A 12 16.83 -27.34 27.88
N LEU A 13 17.18 -26.25 28.57
CA LEU A 13 16.33 -25.06 28.72
C LEU A 13 16.52 -24.01 27.61
N GLY A 14 17.65 -24.04 26.89
CA GLY A 14 17.89 -23.13 25.76
C GLY A 14 17.09 -23.47 24.49
N TRP A 15 16.64 -24.72 24.33
CA TRP A 15 15.92 -25.18 23.14
C TRP A 15 14.39 -25.01 23.23
N LEU A 16 13.86 -24.70 24.41
CA LEU A 16 12.42 -24.54 24.65
C LEU A 16 11.89 -23.11 24.42
N LEU A 17 12.75 -22.15 24.07
CA LEU A 17 12.38 -20.76 23.79
C LEU A 17 12.56 -20.35 22.32
N SER A 18 12.76 -21.32 21.41
CA SER A 18 12.98 -21.04 19.98
C SER A 18 11.74 -20.54 19.21
N GLY A 19 10.66 -20.17 19.92
CA GLY A 19 9.41 -19.66 19.37
C GLY A 19 9.16 -18.16 19.59
N CYS A 20 10.12 -17.41 20.14
CA CYS A 20 9.97 -15.97 20.31
C CYS A 20 10.18 -15.26 18.96
N VAL A 21 9.08 -15.03 18.23
CA VAL A 21 9.00 -14.04 17.15
C VAL A 21 9.70 -12.77 17.62
N THR A 22 10.77 -12.39 16.92
CA THR A 22 11.53 -11.19 17.24
C THR A 22 10.81 -9.96 16.70
N GLN A 23 11.12 -8.77 17.25
CA GLN A 23 10.61 -7.51 16.70
C GLN A 23 11.00 -7.35 15.22
N ASP A 24 12.13 -7.93 14.80
CA ASP A 24 12.58 -7.92 13.41
C ASP A 24 11.75 -8.83 12.51
N ASP A 25 11.31 -9.99 12.99
CA ASP A 25 10.36 -10.86 12.26
C ASP A 25 9.03 -10.13 12.03
N ILE A 26 8.56 -9.36 13.02
CA ILE A 26 7.34 -8.55 12.90
C ILE A 26 7.55 -7.39 11.91
N ASN A 27 8.67 -6.65 12.02
CA ASN A 27 8.97 -5.54 11.13
C ASN A 27 9.07 -6.02 9.68
N ARG A 28 9.70 -7.17 9.44
CA ARG A 28 9.81 -7.79 8.12
C ARG A 28 8.44 -8.17 7.55
N ALA A 29 7.62 -8.88 8.33
CA ALA A 29 6.27 -9.25 7.91
C ALA A 29 5.40 -8.03 7.59
N VAL A 30 5.47 -6.98 8.42
CA VAL A 30 4.75 -5.72 8.20
C VAL A 30 5.29 -4.97 6.98
N SER A 31 6.61 -4.93 6.78
CA SER A 31 7.24 -4.31 5.61
C SER A 31 6.82 -4.99 4.30
N ASP A 32 6.79 -6.32 4.26
CA ASP A 32 6.36 -7.11 3.11
C ASP A 32 4.88 -6.88 2.79
N GLU A 33 4.02 -6.86 3.81
CA GLU A 33 2.59 -6.56 3.67
C GLU A 33 2.37 -5.13 3.13
N LEU A 34 3.06 -4.13 3.69
CA LEU A 34 3.00 -2.74 3.22
C LEU A 34 3.49 -2.59 1.77
N ARG A 35 4.44 -3.41 1.35
CA ARG A 35 4.93 -3.45 -0.03
C ARG A 35 3.90 -4.05 -0.97
N PHE A 36 3.24 -5.13 -0.57
CA PHE A 36 2.22 -5.78 -1.37
C PHE A 36 0.94 -4.93 -1.47
N SER A 37 0.34 -4.61 -0.33
CA SER A 37 -0.87 -3.80 -0.25
C SER A 37 -0.67 -2.40 -0.86
N GLY A 38 0.50 -1.78 -0.67
CA GLY A 38 0.84 -0.51 -1.31
C GLY A 38 0.84 -0.57 -2.84
N LYS A 39 1.32 -1.66 -3.45
CA LYS A 39 1.28 -1.87 -4.91
C LYS A 39 -0.14 -2.05 -5.42
N LEU A 40 -0.95 -2.85 -4.73
CA LEU A 40 -2.34 -3.10 -5.14
C LEU A 40 -3.18 -1.82 -5.11
N VAL A 41 -3.10 -1.05 -4.02
CA VAL A 41 -3.85 0.20 -3.90
C VAL A 41 -3.31 1.25 -4.89
N GLY A 42 -1.98 1.30 -5.11
CA GLY A 42 -1.37 2.14 -6.13
C GLY A 42 -1.92 1.84 -7.53
N PHE A 43 -1.97 0.57 -7.92
CA PHE A 43 -2.52 0.12 -9.19
C PHE A 43 -4.00 0.48 -9.35
N ALA A 44 -4.82 0.24 -8.32
CA ALA A 44 -6.24 0.59 -8.36
C ALA A 44 -6.47 2.10 -8.52
N LEU A 45 -5.66 2.93 -7.85
CA LEU A 45 -5.72 4.39 -7.99
C LEU A 45 -5.27 4.87 -9.38
N GLU A 46 -4.26 4.22 -9.96
CA GLU A 46 -3.79 4.50 -11.33
C GLU A 46 -4.86 4.15 -12.37
N GLN A 47 -5.44 2.95 -12.30
CA GLN A 47 -6.56 2.58 -13.17
C GLN A 47 -7.75 3.53 -13.04
N GLY A 48 -8.06 3.96 -11.81
CA GLY A 48 -9.10 4.94 -11.55
C GLY A 48 -8.82 6.30 -12.22
N LEU A 49 -7.57 6.76 -12.19
CA LEU A 49 -7.14 8.00 -12.84
C LEU A 49 -7.23 7.89 -14.35
N GLU A 50 -6.70 6.82 -14.93
CA GLU A 50 -6.76 6.57 -16.38
C GLU A 50 -8.20 6.54 -16.89
N ALA A 51 -9.10 5.84 -16.18
CA ALA A 51 -10.51 5.79 -16.56
C ALA A 51 -11.18 7.16 -16.55
N VAL A 52 -10.82 8.04 -15.61
CA VAL A 52 -11.35 9.41 -15.56
C VAL A 52 -10.74 10.28 -16.66
N ASP A 53 -9.44 10.17 -16.90
CA ASP A 53 -8.76 10.92 -17.96
C ASP A 53 -9.27 10.52 -19.36
N VAL A 54 -9.56 9.24 -19.60
CA VAL A 54 -10.20 8.77 -20.84
C VAL A 54 -11.60 9.35 -21.00
N ARG A 55 -12.42 9.37 -19.94
CA ARG A 55 -13.77 9.97 -20.00
C ARG A 55 -13.71 11.47 -20.28
N LEU A 56 -12.78 12.18 -19.65
CA LEU A 56 -12.55 13.61 -19.90
C LEU A 56 -12.07 13.86 -21.33
N ALA A 57 -11.15 13.04 -21.84
CA ALA A 57 -10.69 13.14 -23.23
C ALA A 57 -11.85 12.94 -24.21
N LEU A 58 -12.68 11.92 -23.97
CA LEU A 58 -13.85 11.65 -24.78
C LEU A 58 -14.87 12.81 -24.74
N LEU A 59 -15.15 13.38 -23.57
CA LEU A 59 -16.03 14.56 -23.49
C LEU A 59 -15.48 15.78 -24.23
N LYS A 60 -14.15 15.96 -24.23
CA LYS A 60 -13.48 17.03 -24.99
C LYS A 60 -13.56 16.81 -26.50
N THR A 61 -13.45 15.58 -26.99
CA THR A 61 -13.57 15.30 -28.44
C THR A 61 -14.98 15.55 -28.96
N PHE A 62 -16.01 15.40 -28.11
CA PHE A 62 -17.40 15.71 -28.45
C PHE A 62 -17.79 17.17 -28.13
N ALA A 63 -16.82 18.07 -27.94
CA ALA A 63 -17.11 19.50 -27.74
C ALA A 63 -17.82 20.08 -28.98
N GLY A 64 -19.09 20.47 -28.82
CA GLY A 64 -19.92 20.99 -29.90
C GLY A 64 -20.82 19.96 -30.58
N ASP A 65 -20.71 18.67 -30.24
CA ASP A 65 -21.64 17.64 -30.73
C ASP A 65 -22.95 17.66 -29.93
N PRO A 66 -24.12 17.62 -30.58
CA PRO A 66 -25.42 17.56 -29.89
C PRO A 66 -25.56 16.35 -28.96
N ARG A 67 -24.83 15.25 -29.23
CA ARG A 67 -24.79 14.04 -28.41
C ARG A 67 -23.98 14.20 -27.12
N ARG A 68 -23.24 15.31 -26.95
CA ARG A 68 -22.44 15.56 -25.75
C ARG A 68 -23.27 15.49 -24.48
N LYS A 69 -24.49 16.01 -24.47
CA LYS A 69 -25.38 15.95 -23.30
C LYS A 69 -25.73 14.52 -22.90
N GLN A 70 -25.93 13.63 -23.87
CA GLN A 70 -26.17 12.20 -23.62
C GLN A 70 -24.90 11.52 -23.09
N LEU A 71 -23.73 11.91 -23.63
CA LEU A 71 -22.44 11.41 -23.16
C LEU A 71 -22.14 11.85 -21.72
N GLU A 72 -22.41 13.11 -21.37
CA GLU A 72 -22.28 13.64 -20.01
C GLU A 72 -23.25 12.94 -19.05
N ALA A 73 -24.44 12.54 -19.50
CA ALA A 73 -25.37 11.75 -18.67
C ALA A 73 -24.85 10.33 -18.36
N LEU A 74 -24.09 9.73 -19.28
CA LEU A 74 -23.52 8.38 -19.11
C LEU A 74 -22.19 8.38 -18.35
N LEU A 75 -21.35 9.39 -18.58
CA LEU A 75 -19.97 9.43 -18.06
C LEU A 75 -19.81 10.36 -16.85
N GLY A 76 -20.79 11.21 -16.59
CA GLY A 76 -20.69 12.34 -15.68
C GLY A 76 -20.30 13.62 -16.41
N THR A 77 -20.54 14.76 -15.74
CA THR A 77 -20.15 16.07 -16.30
C THR A 77 -18.64 16.28 -16.21
N VAL A 78 -18.09 17.18 -17.03
CA VAL A 78 -16.67 17.56 -16.98
C VAL A 78 -16.25 17.97 -15.56
N ALA A 79 -17.05 18.82 -14.90
CA ALA A 79 -16.76 19.28 -13.54
C ALA A 79 -16.74 18.13 -12.52
N GLN A 80 -17.66 17.17 -12.63
CA GLN A 80 -17.69 15.99 -11.75
C GLN A 80 -16.48 15.09 -11.96
N LEU A 81 -16.08 14.88 -13.22
CA LEU A 81 -14.93 14.06 -13.56
C LEU A 81 -13.61 14.74 -13.16
N GLU A 82 -13.48 16.06 -13.32
CA GLU A 82 -12.32 16.81 -12.84
C GLU A 82 -12.21 16.75 -11.31
N ALA A 83 -13.31 16.98 -10.59
CA ALA A 83 -13.33 16.83 -9.13
C ALA A 83 -12.95 15.40 -8.69
N ARG A 84 -13.44 14.37 -9.41
CA ARG A 84 -13.08 12.97 -9.14
C ARG A 84 -11.60 12.70 -9.40
N ARG A 85 -11.05 13.20 -10.50
CA ARG A 85 -9.62 13.09 -10.83
C ARG A 85 -8.76 13.70 -9.74
N ASP A 86 -9.12 14.89 -9.26
CA ASP A 86 -8.34 15.60 -8.26
C ASP A 86 -8.37 14.87 -6.91
N ARG A 87 -9.52 14.33 -6.50
CA ARG A 87 -9.63 13.43 -5.34
C ARG A 87 -8.75 12.19 -5.46
N LEU A 88 -8.72 11.55 -6.64
CA LEU A 88 -7.87 10.38 -6.88
C LEU A 88 -6.37 10.74 -6.81
N ARG A 89 -5.98 11.90 -7.35
CA ARG A 89 -4.60 12.41 -7.25
C ARG A 89 -4.20 12.73 -5.82
N GLU A 90 -5.11 13.28 -5.04
CA GLU A 90 -4.90 13.54 -3.61
C GLU A 90 -4.79 12.23 -2.82
N ALA A 91 -5.70 11.28 -3.04
CA ALA A 91 -5.63 9.95 -2.44
C ALA A 91 -4.32 9.22 -2.77
N LYS A 92 -3.85 9.30 -4.02
CA LYS A 92 -2.55 8.75 -4.44
C LYS A 92 -1.39 9.40 -3.69
N ARG A 93 -1.39 10.73 -3.56
CA ARG A 93 -0.36 11.46 -2.81
C ARG A 93 -0.36 11.08 -1.33
N ALA A 94 -1.53 11.05 -0.69
CA ALA A 94 -1.69 10.64 0.69
C ALA A 94 -1.19 9.21 0.92
N LEU A 95 -1.55 8.27 0.03
CA LEU A 95 -1.10 6.89 0.10
C LEU A 95 0.43 6.77 0.00
N VAL A 96 1.05 7.52 -0.93
CA VAL A 96 2.52 7.51 -1.09
C VAL A 96 3.21 8.03 0.17
N GLU A 97 2.73 9.13 0.75
CA GLU A 97 3.31 9.69 1.98
C GLU A 97 3.11 8.77 3.19
N GLU A 98 1.93 8.19 3.38
CA GLU A 98 1.68 7.24 4.46
C GLU A 98 2.50 5.95 4.28
N ASN A 99 2.60 5.41 3.06
CA ASN A 99 3.43 4.24 2.79
C ASN A 99 4.90 4.53 3.08
N LYS A 100 5.40 5.73 2.73
CA LYS A 100 6.76 6.17 3.05
C LYS A 100 7.00 6.24 4.57
N LYS A 101 6.06 6.81 5.34
CA LYS A 101 6.14 6.87 6.81
C LYS A 101 6.14 5.47 7.43
N LEU A 102 5.25 4.59 6.96
CA LEU A 102 5.12 3.24 7.48
C LEU A 102 6.36 2.40 7.17
N ARG A 103 6.92 2.51 5.95
CA ARG A 103 8.19 1.87 5.60
C ARG A 103 9.36 2.38 6.44
N ALA A 104 9.41 3.68 6.73
CA ALA A 104 10.44 4.22 7.61
C ALA A 104 10.31 3.69 9.05
N ARG A 105 9.06 3.48 9.54
CA ARG A 105 8.79 2.96 10.88
C ARG A 105 9.11 1.47 11.03
N TYR A 106 8.81 0.67 10.01
CA TYR A 106 8.97 -0.79 10.03
C TYR A 106 10.15 -1.26 9.17
N ARG A 107 11.14 -0.39 8.94
CA ARG A 107 12.37 -0.77 8.23
C ARG A 107 13.10 -1.85 9.03
N PRO A 108 13.26 -3.07 8.49
CA PRO A 108 13.95 -4.12 9.21
C PRO A 108 15.44 -3.79 9.35
N SER A 109 16.07 -4.36 10.38
CA SER A 109 17.45 -4.06 10.79
C SER A 109 18.51 -4.47 9.75
N ASP A 110 18.19 -5.43 8.88
CA ASP A 110 19.03 -5.87 7.74
C ASP A 110 18.99 -4.90 6.54
N GLU A 111 18.06 -3.94 6.53
CA GLU A 111 17.96 -2.90 5.51
C GLU A 111 18.53 -1.53 5.96
N GLN A 112 19.11 -1.40 7.18
CA GLN A 112 19.75 -0.16 7.65
C GLN A 112 21.14 0.06 7.03
#